data_AF-G9QHN0-F1
#
_entry.id   AF-G9QHN0-F1
#
_cell.length_a   1.000
_cell.length_b   1.000
_cell.length_c   1.000
_cell.angle_alpha   90.00
_cell.angle_beta   90.00
_cell.angle_gamma   90.00
#
_symmetry.space_group_name_H-M   'P 1'
#
loop_
_entity.id
_entity.type
_entity.pdbx_description
1 polymer ?
#
loop_
_entity_poly.entity_id
_entity_poly.type
_entity_poly.pdbx_seq_one_letter_code
_entity_poly.pdbx_strand_id
1 'polypeptide(L)' 'METNNRNCLRCQEEMTRVSVIPGGGGGVLLIEKMKSGFFKGKTSSVNAFVCTQCGYVELVAENPAIFKEK' A
#
# COMPACT_ATOMS: atom_id res chain seq x y z
N MET A 1 0.39 15.68 9.85
CA MET A 1 0.73 14.32 9.41
C MET A 1 0.41 13.39 10.55
N GLU A 2 -0.73 12.70 10.51
CA GLU A 2 -1.02 11.65 11.50
C GLU A 2 -0.13 10.45 11.16
N THR A 3 0.92 10.24 11.96
CA THR A 3 1.68 8.99 11.97
C THR A 3 0.83 7.95 12.68
N ASN A 4 -0.07 7.29 11.95
CA ASN A 4 -0.73 6.10 12.47
C ASN A 4 0.34 5.01 12.63
N ASN A 5 0.81 4.81 13.87
CA ASN A 5 1.65 3.67 14.21
C ASN A 5 0.88 2.40 13.83
N ARG A 6 1.47 1.61 12.94
CA ARG A 6 0.84 0.43 12.35
C ARG A 6 1.54 -0.81 12.87
N ASN A 7 0.79 -1.67 13.54
CA ASN A 7 1.36 -2.87 14.13
C ASN A 7 1.21 -4.08 13.20
N CYS A 8 2.20 -4.97 13.23
CA CYS A 8 2.20 -6.19 12.46
C CYS A 8 1.07 -7.11 12.92
N LEU A 9 0.24 -7.58 11.99
CA LEU A 9 -0.86 -8.50 12.33
C LEU A 9 -0.39 -9.86 12.88
N ARG A 10 0.89 -10.22 12.71
CA ARG A 10 1.48 -11.47 13.19
C ARG A 10 2.23 -11.29 14.52
N CYS A 11 3.10 -10.29 14.59
CA CYS A 11 3.97 -10.07 15.75
C CYS A 11 3.41 -9.05 16.74
N GLN A 12 2.40 -8.26 16.36
CA GLN A 12 1.84 -7.13 17.10
C GLN A 12 2.83 -5.97 17.37
N GLU A 13 4.07 -6.08 16.88
CA GLU A 13 5.09 -5.03 16.91
C GLU A 13 4.86 -3.93 15.88
N GLU A 14 5.34 -2.72 16.18
CA GLU A 14 5.27 -1.57 15.26
C GLU A 14 6.04 -1.87 13.95
N MET A 15 5.43 -1.54 12.82
CA MET A 15 5.99 -1.76 11.48
C MET A 15 6.77 -0.54 11.00
N THR A 16 7.85 -0.79 10.26
CA THR A 16 8.67 0.26 9.65
C THR A 16 8.12 0.63 8.27
N ARG A 17 7.87 1.91 8.02
CA ARG A 17 7.55 2.41 6.68
C ARG A 17 8.77 2.29 5.78
N VAL A 18 8.58 1.74 4.58
CA VAL A 18 9.65 1.51 3.60
C VAL A 18 9.24 1.99 2.22
N SER A 19 10.24 2.24 1.37
CA SER A 19 10.04 2.51 -0.05
C SER A 19 10.01 1.18 -0.82
N VAL A 20 9.07 1.04 -1.75
CA VAL A 20 9.10 -0.05 -2.75
C VAL A 20 9.92 0.45 -3.93
N ILE A 21 11.09 -0.15 -4.14
CA ILE A 21 11.96 0.18 -5.27
C ILE A 21 11.74 -0.88 -6.36
N PRO A 22 11.37 -0.48 -7.59
CA PRO A 22 11.34 -1.41 -8.71
C PRO A 22 12.71 -2.06 -8.88
N GLY A 23 12.77 -3.40 -8.93
CA GLY A 23 13.96 -4.08 -9.44
C GLY A 23 14.28 -3.55 -10.84
N GLY A 24 15.57 -3.35 -11.16
CA GLY A 24 16.04 -2.67 -12.37
C GLY A 24 15.21 -3.00 -13.61
N GLY A 25 14.63 -1.97 -14.25
CA GLY A 25 13.73 -2.12 -15.40
C GLY A 25 12.42 -1.31 -15.35
N GLY A 26 12.14 -0.56 -14.27
CA GLY A 26 11.10 0.47 -14.28
C GLY A 26 9.67 0.05 -13.88
N GLY A 27 9.51 -1.09 -13.20
CA GLY A 27 8.19 -1.56 -12.74
C GLY A 27 7.66 -0.81 -11.51
N VAL A 28 6.87 0.26 -11.71
CA VAL A 28 6.09 0.89 -10.63
C VAL A 28 5.02 -0.09 -10.15
N LEU A 29 4.88 -0.29 -8.83
CA LEU A 29 3.79 -1.06 -8.26
C LEU A 29 2.52 -0.19 -8.28
N LEU A 30 1.66 -0.42 -9.27
CA LEU A 30 0.39 0.28 -9.44
C LEU A 30 -0.75 -0.59 -8.90
N ILE A 31 -1.57 -0.03 -8.02
CA ILE A 31 -2.83 -0.65 -7.61
C ILE A 31 -3.96 -0.04 -8.44
N GLU A 32 -4.56 -0.85 -9.31
CA GLU A 32 -5.73 -0.47 -10.10
C GLU A 32 -6.97 -1.17 -9.54
N LYS A 33 -8.03 -0.41 -9.28
CA LYS A 33 -9.36 -0.98 -9.04
C LYS A 33 -9.88 -1.47 -10.39
N MET A 34 -9.90 -2.79 -10.62
CA MET A 34 -10.51 -3.36 -11.82
C MET A 34 -11.97 -2.94 -11.91
N LYS A 35 -12.31 -2.18 -12.96
CA LYS A 35 -13.69 -1.94 -13.38
C LYS A 35 -13.93 -2.67 -14.70
N SER A 36 -14.96 -3.50 -14.72
CA SER A 36 -15.53 -3.99 -15.98
C SER A 36 -16.06 -2.80 -16.79
N GLY A 37 -15.38 -2.46 -17.88
CA GLY A 37 -15.87 -1.54 -18.91
C GLY A 37 -15.11 -0.21 -19.02
N PHE A 38 -14.41 -0.05 -20.15
CA PHE A 38 -13.97 1.14 -20.92
C PHE A 38 -13.67 2.52 -20.27
N PHE A 39 -13.74 2.70 -18.95
CA PHE A 39 -13.42 3.94 -18.24
C PHE A 39 -12.19 3.75 -17.34
N LYS A 40 -11.21 4.66 -17.49
CA LYS A 40 -9.98 4.70 -16.67
C LYS A 40 -10.31 4.55 -15.17
N GLY A 41 -9.77 3.53 -14.52
CA GLY A 41 -9.98 3.25 -13.10
C GLY A 41 -9.51 4.40 -12.20
N LYS A 42 -10.00 4.44 -10.96
CA LYS A 42 -9.45 5.32 -9.92
C LYS A 42 -8.14 4.70 -9.42
N THR A 43 -7.07 5.49 -9.37
CA THR A 43 -5.73 5.04 -8.92
C THR A 43 -5.28 5.84 -7.69
N SER A 44 -4.48 5.20 -6.82
CA SER A 44 -3.82 5.82 -5.67
C SER A 44 -2.41 5.28 -5.56
N SER A 45 -1.46 6.12 -5.17
CA SER A 45 -0.15 5.70 -4.68
C SER A 45 -0.30 4.84 -3.42
N VAL A 46 0.73 4.07 -3.09
CA VAL A 46 0.77 3.21 -1.88
C VAL A 46 1.93 3.53 -0.96
N ASN A 47 1.64 3.42 0.33
CA ASN A 47 2.62 3.34 1.40
C ASN A 47 2.91 1.86 1.68
N ALA A 48 4.18 1.50 1.78
CA ALA A 48 4.60 0.17 2.18
C ALA A 48 5.16 0.17 3.60
N PHE A 49 4.86 -0.90 4.33
CA PHE A 49 5.34 -1.15 5.68
C PHE A 49 5.87 -2.57 5.76
N VAL A 50 6.95 -2.79 6.50
CA VAL A 50 7.50 -4.11 6.77
C VAL A 50 7.65 -4.34 8.27
N CYS A 51 7.30 -5.53 8.74
CA CYS A 51 7.64 -5.98 10.07
C CYS A 51 9.09 -6.47 10.06
N THR A 52 9.95 -5.82 10.84
CA THR A 52 11.38 -6.15 10.92
C THR A 52 11.65 -7.47 11.64
N GLN A 53 10.68 -8.01 12.39
CA GLN A 53 10.79 -9.29 13.09
C GLN A 53 10.49 -10.49 12.20
N CYS A 54 9.43 -10.42 11.38
CA CYS A 54 8.95 -11.58 10.61
C CYS A 54 8.87 -11.36 9.09
N GLY A 55 9.20 -10.18 8.59
CA GLY A 55 9.19 -9.86 7.16
C GLY A 55 7.79 -9.67 6.55
N TYR A 56 6.72 -9.66 7.34
CA TYR A 56 5.37 -9.34 6.84
C TYR A 56 5.34 -7.94 6.22
N VAL A 57 4.82 -7.82 5.00
CA VAL A 57 4.67 -6.55 4.27
C VAL A 57 3.20 -6.17 4.17
N GLU A 58 2.90 -4.90 4.43
CA GLU A 58 1.58 -4.33 4.20
C GLU A 58 1.67 -3.15 3.23
N LEU A 59 0.77 -3.11 2.24
CA LEU A 59 0.61 -2.01 1.30
C LEU A 59 -0.72 -1.30 1.57
N VAL A 60 -0.66 0.02 1.77
CA VAL A 60 -1.83 0.83 2.12
C VAL A 60 -1.97 1.96 1.11
N ALA A 61 -3.17 2.14 0.56
CA ALA A 61 -3.45 3.29 -0.30
C ALA A 61 -3.23 4.60 0.46
N GLU A 62 -2.53 5.56 -0.14
CA GLU A 62 -2.33 6.88 0.44
C GLU A 62 -3.65 7.66 0.55
N ASN A 63 -4.53 7.50 -0.44
CA ASN A 63 -5.87 8.08 -0.41
C ASN A 63 -6.95 6.98 -0.49
N PRO A 64 -7.27 6.30 0.62
CA PRO A 64 -8.24 5.20 0.61
C PRO A 64 -9.68 5.69 0.33
N ALA A 65 -9.98 6.97 0.53
CA ALA A 65 -11.31 7.53 0.35
C ALA A 65 -11.82 7.41 -1.10
N ILE A 66 -10.92 7.37 -2.09
CA ILE A 66 -11.30 7.24 -3.50
C ILE A 66 -12.00 5.90 -3.80
N PHE A 67 -11.74 4.89 -2.98
CA PHE A 67 -12.28 3.53 -3.12
C PHE A 67 -13.58 3.30 -2.38
N LYS A 68 -13.98 4.20 -1.47
CA LYS A 68 -15.28 4.14 -0.80
C LYS A 68 -16.39 4.27 -1.84
N GLU A 69 -17.28 3.29 -1.89
CA GLU A 69 -18.55 3.39 -2.63
C GLU A 69 -19.60 4.01 -1.71
N LYS A 70 -20.51 4.80 -2.27
CA LYS A 70 -21.63 5.40 -1.53
C LYS A 70 -22.73 4.37 -1.29
#